data_AF-A0A7L0JI44-F1
#
_entry.id   AF-A0A7L0JI44-F1
#
_cell.length_a   1.000
_cell.length_b   1.000
_cell.length_c   1.000
_cell.angle_alpha   90.00
_cell.angle_beta   90.00
_cell.angle_gamma   90.00
#
_symmetry.space_group_name_H-M   'P 1'
#
loop_
_entity.id
_entity.type
_entity.pdbx_description
1 polymer ?
#
loop_
_entity_poly.entity_id
_entity_poly.type
_entity_poly.pdbx_seq_one_letter_code
_entity_poly.pdbx_strand_id
1 'polypeptide(L)'
;KPAETSPSVVLENVQGCSAKCICMLLENISGLAADDEFIVEMIPELNVAVATFLKSIDTQEFVNKCAQNKRVKKFNMTVRLLEVTCSIKAENIPDNISIDYLTVYFESARNGGRPVSDIQLFPEENSAIVTFCDHKGNA
;
A
#
# COMPACT_ATOMS: atom_id res chain seq x y z
N LYS A 1 8.41 -21.56 -6.05
CA LYS A 1 7.22 -20.68 -6.20
C LYS A 1 7.77 -19.31 -6.57
N PRO A 2 7.37 -18.67 -7.68
CA PRO A 2 7.87 -17.31 -7.96
C PRO A 2 7.39 -16.41 -6.83
N ALA A 3 8.25 -15.48 -6.40
CA ALA A 3 7.88 -14.47 -5.42
C ALA A 3 6.62 -13.76 -5.95
N GLU A 4 5.54 -13.77 -5.16
CA GLU A 4 4.33 -13.00 -5.47
C GLU A 4 4.76 -11.53 -5.46
N THR A 5 4.98 -10.96 -6.65
CA THR A 5 5.30 -9.55 -6.81
C THR A 5 4.07 -8.76 -6.43
N SER A 6 4.22 -7.74 -5.59
CA SER A 6 3.13 -6.86 -5.18
C SER A 6 2.39 -6.34 -6.42
N PRO A 7 1.05 -6.42 -6.47
CA PRO A 7 0.25 -5.83 -7.55
C PRO A 7 0.19 -4.30 -7.43
N SER A 8 0.85 -3.74 -6.41
CA SER A 8 0.80 -2.32 -6.10
C SER A 8 2.16 -1.66 -6.25
N VAL A 9 2.13 -0.40 -6.68
CA VAL A 9 3.30 0.47 -6.80
C VAL A 9 3.05 1.77 -6.05
N VAL A 10 4.13 2.32 -5.50
CA VAL A 10 4.17 3.62 -4.85
C VAL A 10 4.80 4.61 -5.82
N LEU A 11 4.11 5.72 -6.05
CA LEU A 11 4.63 6.89 -6.73
C LEU A 11 4.93 7.96 -5.68
N GLU A 12 6.18 8.41 -5.60
CA GLU A 12 6.60 9.43 -4.66
C GLU A 12 6.88 10.75 -5.41
N ASN A 13 6.88 11.86 -4.69
CA ASN A 13 7.01 13.22 -5.22
C ASN A 13 5.89 13.60 -6.20
N VAL A 14 4.65 13.17 -5.92
CA VAL A 14 3.48 13.49 -6.76
C VAL A 14 2.90 14.89 -6.47
N GLN A 15 3.68 15.78 -5.84
CA GLN A 15 3.22 17.14 -5.52
C GLN A 15 2.79 17.88 -6.78
N GLY A 16 1.65 18.56 -6.70
CA GLY A 16 1.07 19.30 -7.82
C GLY A 16 0.49 18.43 -8.94
N CYS A 17 0.53 17.10 -8.82
CA CYS A 17 -0.18 16.19 -9.73
C CYS A 17 -1.57 15.90 -9.19
N SER A 18 -2.59 16.13 -10.04
CA SER A 18 -3.94 15.65 -9.73
C SER A 18 -4.02 14.12 -9.88
N ALA A 19 -4.99 13.47 -9.24
CA ALA A 19 -5.26 12.04 -9.45
C ALA A 19 -5.40 11.70 -10.95
N LYS A 20 -6.08 12.57 -11.72
CA LYS A 20 -6.22 12.42 -13.17
C LYS A 20 -4.87 12.47 -13.92
N CYS A 21 -3.94 13.31 -13.48
CA CYS A 21 -2.59 13.35 -14.05
C CYS A 21 -1.82 12.06 -13.80
N ILE A 22 -1.97 11.47 -12.61
CA ILE A 22 -1.37 10.19 -12.25
C ILE A 22 -2.01 9.06 -13.08
N CYS A 23 -3.33 9.00 -13.18
CA CYS A 23 -4.03 8.01 -14.01
C CYS A 23 -3.51 8.04 -15.45
N MET A 24 -3.49 9.20 -16.11
CA MET A 24 -2.99 9.31 -17.50
C MET A 24 -1.53 8.86 -17.66
N LEU A 25 -0.69 9.07 -16.64
CA LEU A 25 0.69 8.62 -16.66
C LEU A 25 0.76 7.09 -16.57
N LEU A 26 0.00 6.50 -15.65
CA LEU A 26 -0.08 5.06 -15.47
C LEU A 26 -0.62 4.39 -16.72
N GLU A 27 -1.72 4.89 -17.30
CA GLU A 27 -2.31 4.37 -18.54
C GLU A 27 -1.30 4.33 -19.69
N ASN A 28 -0.53 5.41 -19.86
CA ASN A 28 0.46 5.52 -20.92
C ASN A 28 1.59 4.48 -20.78
N ILE A 29 2.00 4.17 -19.55
CA ILE A 29 3.14 3.28 -19.28
C ILE A 29 2.71 1.82 -19.22
N SER A 30 1.57 1.53 -18.60
CA SER A 30 1.06 0.17 -18.41
C SER A 30 0.31 -0.34 -19.64
N GLY A 31 -0.26 0.57 -20.45
CA GLY A 31 -1.20 0.21 -21.51
C GLY A 31 -2.59 -0.20 -20.99
N LEU A 32 -2.86 0.04 -19.70
CA LEU A 32 -4.15 -0.22 -19.06
C LEU A 32 -5.02 1.05 -19.07
N ALA A 33 -6.33 0.89 -18.93
CA ALA A 33 -7.32 1.93 -18.76
C ALA A 33 -7.59 2.19 -17.28
N ALA A 34 -7.74 3.47 -16.91
CA ALA A 34 -8.27 3.84 -15.62
C ALA A 34 -9.71 3.30 -15.44
N ASP A 35 -10.15 3.22 -14.19
CA ASP A 35 -11.49 2.82 -13.74
C ASP A 35 -11.80 1.31 -13.68
N ASP A 36 -11.20 0.48 -14.55
CA ASP A 36 -11.45 -0.99 -14.54
C ASP A 36 -10.20 -1.86 -14.29
N GLU A 37 -8.99 -1.35 -14.60
CA GLU A 37 -7.78 -2.18 -14.63
C GLU A 37 -6.76 -1.84 -13.55
N PHE A 38 -6.89 -0.67 -12.93
CA PHE A 38 -6.15 -0.26 -11.74
C PHE A 38 -6.89 0.82 -10.96
N ILE A 39 -6.60 0.89 -9.66
CA ILE A 39 -7.07 1.96 -8.77
C ILE A 39 -5.90 2.84 -8.36
N VAL A 40 -6.17 4.12 -8.11
CA VAL A 40 -5.18 5.10 -7.62
C VAL A 40 -5.70 5.76 -6.36
N GLU A 41 -4.94 5.65 -5.29
CA GLU A 41 -5.17 6.35 -4.03
C GLU A 41 -4.12 7.44 -3.85
N MET A 42 -4.55 8.69 -3.72
CA MET A 42 -3.66 9.81 -3.44
C MET A 42 -3.52 9.96 -1.93
N ILE A 43 -2.29 10.14 -1.46
CA ILE A 43 -1.95 10.39 -0.05
C ILE A 43 -1.17 11.72 0.01
N PRO A 44 -1.85 12.87 -0.07
CA PRO A 44 -1.22 14.18 -0.17
C PRO A 44 -0.30 14.51 1.01
N GLU A 45 -0.62 14.01 2.20
CA GLU A 45 0.14 14.20 3.44
C GLU A 45 1.57 13.64 3.34
N LEU A 46 1.74 12.58 2.56
CA LEU A 46 3.02 11.94 2.30
C LEU A 46 3.62 12.32 0.94
N ASN A 47 2.91 13.12 0.13
CA ASN A 47 3.26 13.41 -1.26
C ASN A 47 3.43 12.14 -2.11
N VAL A 48 2.54 11.17 -1.86
CA VAL A 48 2.57 9.84 -2.47
C VAL A 48 1.24 9.55 -3.17
N ALA A 49 1.30 8.70 -4.20
CA ALA A 49 0.13 7.99 -4.71
C ALA A 49 0.42 6.48 -4.71
N VAL A 50 -0.57 5.67 -4.36
CA VAL A 50 -0.51 4.22 -4.48
C VAL A 50 -1.37 3.81 -5.66
N ALA A 51 -0.80 3.06 -6.59
CA ALA A 51 -1.55 2.43 -7.66
C ALA A 51 -1.61 0.93 -7.43
N THR A 52 -2.80 0.34 -7.48
CA THR A 52 -3.01 -1.10 -7.34
C THR A 52 -3.60 -1.63 -8.64
N PHE A 53 -2.86 -2.50 -9.31
CA PHE A 53 -3.26 -3.11 -10.57
C PHE A 53 -4.23 -4.26 -10.31
N LEU A 54 -5.41 -4.20 -10.91
CA LEU A 54 -6.44 -5.24 -10.82
C LEU A 54 -6.20 -6.36 -11.82
N LYS A 55 -5.48 -6.07 -12.90
CA LYS A 55 -4.99 -7.08 -13.85
C LYS A 55 -3.59 -7.54 -13.49
N SER A 56 -3.34 -8.82 -13.77
CA SER A 56 -1.99 -9.38 -13.67
C SER A 56 -1.08 -8.69 -14.69
N ILE A 57 -0.09 -7.97 -14.18
CA ILE A 57 0.98 -7.36 -14.96
C ILE A 57 2.33 -7.67 -14.31
N ASP A 58 3.41 -7.56 -15.09
CA ASP A 58 4.76 -7.57 -14.53
C ASP A 58 5.04 -6.21 -13.89
N THR A 59 4.85 -6.11 -12.57
CA THR A 59 5.03 -4.85 -11.83
C THR A 59 6.51 -4.43 -11.74
N GLN A 60 7.45 -5.36 -11.87
CA GLN A 60 8.88 -5.04 -11.96
C GLN A 60 9.22 -4.42 -13.31
N GLU A 61 8.74 -5.00 -14.41
CA GLU A 61 8.87 -4.42 -15.75
C GLU A 61 8.20 -3.05 -15.81
N PHE A 62 7.03 -2.88 -15.20
CA PHE A 62 6.35 -1.59 -15.11
C PHE A 62 7.20 -0.54 -14.40
N VAL A 63 7.77 -0.84 -13.23
CA VAL A 63 8.68 0.06 -12.51
C VAL A 63 9.89 0.45 -13.37
N ASN A 64 10.46 -0.52 -14.10
CA ASN A 64 11.56 -0.25 -15.03
C ASN A 64 11.14 0.70 -16.18
N LYS A 65 9.93 0.53 -16.73
CA LYS A 65 9.38 1.46 -17.74
C LYS A 65 9.16 2.85 -17.16
N CYS A 66 8.66 2.96 -15.93
CA CYS A 66 8.53 4.23 -15.21
C CYS A 66 9.87 4.95 -15.07
N ALA A 67 10.92 4.22 -14.66
CA ALA A 67 12.27 4.78 -14.52
C ALA A 67 12.85 5.33 -15.83
N GLN A 68 12.37 4.88 -17.00
CA GLN A 68 12.76 5.41 -18.31
C GLN A 68 11.80 6.46 -18.88
N ASN A 69 10.63 6.65 -18.28
CA ASN A 69 9.61 7.54 -18.80
C ASN A 69 10.02 9.02 -18.65
N LYS A 70 9.89 9.78 -19.74
CA LYS A 70 10.28 11.20 -19.80
C LYS A 70 9.49 12.07 -18.81
N ARG A 71 8.20 11.79 -18.59
CA ARG A 71 7.36 12.56 -17.67
C ARG A 71 7.73 12.27 -16.22
N VAL A 72 7.93 11.00 -15.86
CA VAL A 72 8.40 10.60 -14.52
C VAL A 72 9.68 11.36 -14.16
N LYS A 73 10.68 11.35 -15.05
CA LYS A 73 11.93 12.11 -14.88
C LYS A 73 11.70 13.62 -14.80
N LYS A 74 10.86 14.18 -15.68
CA LYS A 74 10.56 15.63 -15.71
C LYS A 74 9.95 16.13 -14.41
N PHE A 75 9.10 15.33 -13.78
CA PHE A 75 8.44 15.66 -12.52
C PHE A 75 9.24 15.21 -11.29
N ASN A 76 10.45 14.67 -11.48
CA ASN A 76 11.26 14.10 -10.39
C ASN A 76 10.50 13.06 -9.53
N MET A 77 9.58 12.34 -10.17
CA MET A 77 8.83 11.26 -9.53
C MET A 77 9.69 10.01 -9.46
N THR A 78 9.55 9.28 -8.37
CA THR A 78 10.07 7.91 -8.23
C THR A 78 8.90 6.95 -8.20
N VAL A 79 9.08 5.78 -8.81
CA VAL A 79 8.09 4.71 -8.78
C VAL A 79 8.79 3.46 -8.30
N ARG A 80 8.22 2.78 -7.30
CA ARG A 80 8.74 1.54 -6.73
C ARG A 80 7.60 0.58 -6.41
N LEU A 81 7.92 -0.69 -6.19
CA LEU A 81 6.92 -1.63 -5.66
C LEU A 81 6.48 -1.22 -4.27
N LEU A 82 5.19 -1.40 -3.98
CA LEU A 82 4.67 -1.28 -2.62
C LEU A 82 5.18 -2.46 -1.81
N GLU A 83 5.81 -2.15 -0.67
CA GLU A 83 6.34 -3.13 0.25
C GLU A 83 5.19 -3.92 0.90
N VAL A 84 5.41 -5.21 1.13
CA VAL A 84 4.49 -5.99 1.94
C VAL A 84 4.59 -5.47 3.37
N THR A 85 3.49 -4.94 3.90
CA THR A 85 3.41 -4.53 5.30
C THR A 85 3.00 -5.71 6.17
N CYS A 86 3.59 -5.78 7.36
CA CYS A 86 3.13 -6.66 8.43
C CYS A 86 2.26 -5.90 9.44
N SER A 87 2.03 -4.60 9.24
CA SER A 87 1.29 -3.76 10.17
C SER A 87 0.09 -3.11 9.50
N ILE A 88 -0.97 -2.92 10.29
CA ILE A 88 -2.18 -2.18 9.91
C ILE A 88 -2.45 -1.07 10.92
N LYS A 89 -3.15 -0.02 10.48
CA LYS A 89 -3.78 0.94 11.38
C LYS A 89 -5.25 0.57 11.56
N ALA A 90 -5.66 0.34 12.79
CA ALA A 90 -7.05 0.16 13.19
C ALA A 90 -7.58 1.49 13.75
N GLU A 91 -8.66 2.01 13.18
CA GLU A 91 -9.26 3.30 13.55
C GLU A 91 -10.63 3.11 14.21
N ASN A 92 -11.14 4.16 14.85
CA ASN A 92 -12.38 4.16 15.62
C ASN A 92 -12.36 3.14 16.79
N ILE A 93 -11.20 3.03 17.43
CA ILE A 93 -11.02 2.18 18.59
C ILE A 93 -11.71 2.84 19.79
N PRO A 94 -12.60 2.11 20.50
CA PRO A 94 -13.24 2.60 21.70
C PRO A 94 -12.23 2.98 22.79
N ASP A 95 -12.55 4.02 23.55
CA ASP A 95 -11.76 4.39 24.72
C ASP A 95 -11.69 3.21 25.71
N ASN A 96 -10.54 3.06 26.37
CA ASN A 96 -10.30 2.04 27.39
C ASN A 96 -10.36 0.57 26.90
N ILE A 97 -10.15 0.33 25.61
CA ILE A 97 -9.93 -1.05 25.11
C ILE A 97 -8.60 -1.59 25.63
N SER A 98 -8.55 -2.88 25.98
CA SER A 98 -7.30 -3.52 26.38
C SER A 98 -6.51 -4.03 25.17
N ILE A 99 -5.19 -4.03 25.29
CA ILE A 99 -4.28 -4.63 24.30
C ILE A 99 -4.61 -6.13 24.12
N ASP A 100 -4.92 -6.84 25.21
CA ASP A 100 -5.32 -8.25 25.16
C ASP A 100 -6.56 -8.47 24.30
N TYR A 101 -7.55 -7.58 24.39
CA TYR A 101 -8.75 -7.67 23.57
C TYR A 101 -8.43 -7.46 22.09
N LEU A 102 -7.64 -6.43 21.77
CA LEU A 102 -7.22 -6.18 20.38
C LEU A 102 -6.41 -7.36 19.82
N THR A 103 -5.53 -7.94 20.62
CA THR A 103 -4.75 -9.13 20.27
C THR A 103 -5.68 -10.27 19.88
N VAL A 104 -6.57 -10.69 20.78
CA VAL A 104 -7.53 -11.78 20.51
C VAL A 104 -8.45 -11.45 19.32
N TYR A 105 -8.85 -10.19 19.16
CA TYR A 105 -9.68 -9.76 18.04
C TYR A 105 -8.97 -9.98 16.71
N PHE A 106 -7.75 -9.46 16.54
CA PHE A 106 -6.99 -9.55 15.28
C PHE A 106 -6.39 -10.95 15.03
N GLU A 107 -6.14 -11.73 16.08
CA GLU A 107 -5.74 -13.14 15.93
C GLU A 107 -6.90 -14.05 15.55
N SER A 108 -8.15 -13.62 15.80
CA SER A 108 -9.31 -14.43 15.45
C SER A 108 -9.37 -14.72 13.95
N ALA A 109 -9.76 -15.94 13.59
CA ALA A 109 -9.89 -16.37 12.20
C ALA A 109 -10.86 -15.50 11.37
N ARG A 110 -11.73 -14.73 12.04
CA ARG A 110 -12.69 -13.83 11.40
C ARG A 110 -12.11 -12.46 11.05
N ASN A 111 -11.13 -11.96 11.82
CA ASN A 111 -10.71 -10.55 11.75
C ASN A 111 -9.21 -10.33 11.51
N GLY A 112 -8.43 -11.39 11.31
CA GLY A 112 -7.04 -11.29 10.85
C GLY A 112 -6.36 -12.65 10.73
N GLY A 113 -6.74 -13.60 11.60
CA GLY A 113 -6.37 -15.01 11.49
C GLY A 113 -4.87 -15.29 11.58
N ARG A 114 -4.09 -14.32 12.06
CA ARG A 114 -2.64 -14.40 12.19
C ARG A 114 -2.21 -13.93 13.57
N PRO A 115 -1.17 -14.56 14.15
CA PRO A 115 -0.61 -14.10 15.41
C PRO A 115 -0.18 -12.64 15.34
N VAL A 116 -0.51 -11.88 16.39
CA VAL A 116 -0.09 -10.49 16.55
C VAL A 116 1.25 -10.49 17.28
N SER A 117 2.21 -9.73 16.76
CA SER A 117 3.53 -9.57 17.37
C SER A 117 3.62 -8.35 18.27
N ASP A 118 2.92 -7.26 17.92
CA ASP A 118 2.94 -6.00 18.66
C ASP A 118 1.67 -5.17 18.42
N ILE A 119 1.29 -4.37 19.43
CA ILE A 119 0.19 -3.40 19.34
C ILE A 119 0.63 -2.09 19.97
N GLN A 120 0.64 -1.03 19.17
CA GLN A 120 0.87 0.34 19.62
C GLN A 120 -0.44 1.12 19.62
N LEU A 121 -0.88 1.59 20.79
CA LEU A 121 -2.09 2.40 20.94
C LEU A 121 -1.80 3.89 20.74
N PHE A 122 -2.73 4.58 20.08
CA PHE A 122 -2.78 6.03 19.92
C PHE A 122 -4.15 6.53 20.41
N PRO A 123 -4.33 6.68 21.75
CA PRO A 123 -5.62 7.05 22.34
C PRO A 123 -6.12 8.42 21.84
N GLU A 124 -5.21 9.37 21.61
CA GLU A 124 -5.53 10.72 21.11
C GLU A 124 -6.11 10.70 19.68
N GLU A 125 -5.84 9.65 18.91
CA GLU A 125 -6.34 9.44 17.55
C GLU A 125 -7.44 8.37 17.46
N ASN A 126 -7.89 7.82 18.61
CA ASN A 126 -8.77 6.65 18.65
C ASN A 126 -8.30 5.52 17.72
N SER A 127 -7.00 5.24 17.69
CA SER A 127 -6.41 4.29 16.75
C SER A 127 -5.31 3.43 17.37
N ALA A 128 -4.94 2.36 16.68
CA ALA A 128 -3.81 1.50 17.04
C ALA A 128 -3.09 1.03 15.78
N ILE A 129 -1.77 0.88 15.89
CA ILE A 129 -0.99 0.12 14.92
C ILE A 129 -0.87 -1.31 15.44
N VAL A 130 -1.36 -2.26 14.65
CA VAL A 130 -1.30 -3.69 14.95
C VAL A 130 -0.31 -4.32 14.00
N THR A 131 0.72 -4.96 14.54
CA THR A 131 1.75 -5.66 13.78
C THR A 131 1.55 -7.16 13.91
N PHE A 132 1.52 -7.86 12.79
CA PHE A 132 1.38 -9.31 12.70
C PHE A 132 2.74 -9.98 12.56
N CYS A 133 2.83 -11.24 12.99
CA CYS A 133 3.97 -12.08 12.67
C CYS A 133 4.07 -12.28 11.14
N ASP A 134 5.26 -12.05 10.58
CA ASP A 134 5.53 -12.19 9.14
C ASP A 134 5.27 -13.64 8.67
N HIS A 135 4.79 -13.81 7.43
CA HIS A 135 4.62 -15.10 6.78
C HIS A 135 5.95 -15.70 6.29
N LYS A 136 7.11 -15.13 6.64
CA LYS A 136 8.38 -15.86 6.49
C LYS A 136 8.41 -17.03 7.46
N GLY A 137 7.73 -18.11 7.07
CA GLY A 137 8.18 -19.45 7.42
C GLY A 137 9.68 -19.50 7.18
N ASN A 138 10.40 -19.93 8.21
CA ASN A 138 11.84 -20.10 8.25
C ASN A 138 12.46 -20.39 6.87
N ALA A 139 13.56 -19.70 6.58
CA ALA A 139 14.46 -20.05 5.50
C ALA A 139 14.84 -21.55 5.53
#